data_AF-A0A937BM73-F1
#
_entry.id   AF-A0A937BM73-F1
#
_cell.length_a   1.000
_cell.length_b   1.000
_cell.length_c   1.000
_cell.angle_alpha   90.00
_cell.angle_beta   90.00
_cell.angle_gamma   90.00
#
_symmetry.space_group_name_H-M   'P 1'
#
loop_
_entity.id
_entity.type
_entity.pdbx_description
1 polymer ?
#
loop_
_entity_poly.entity_id
_entity_poly.type
_entity_poly.pdbx_seq_one_letter_code
_entity_poly.pdbx_strand_id
1 'polypeptide(L)'
;LTLGAVGRGTTIDHVQVSYSGDDSYEWFGGTVNAKNLIAFRGQDDDFDQDFGWREWYSSHSDCATNTADASGSNGFECDNDAAGNPTAPYSQGTWSNVTILGPQAVSNTYSDLYKRALHLRRNTRTRVYNSVFVGYPTGLLIDGGTTELNAANNDLQVRNVVLAGMTNDFGVASGSSWDISSWFSTPGWGNSTVSNVNDLGLSLPVTLTSPVLRPVGTSPLLSGAEFNGPLMDTFYQNVSFRGAFGSTDWTAGWANWDPQNTNY
;
A
#
# COMPACT_ATOMS: atom_id res chain seq x y z
N LEU A 1 3.16 5.36 -13.64
CA LEU A 1 2.16 5.00 -14.69
C LEU A 1 0.88 5.72 -14.34
N THR A 2 0.55 6.75 -15.11
CA THR A 2 -0.61 7.60 -14.85
C THR A 2 -1.83 7.14 -15.64
N LEU A 3 -2.95 6.92 -14.97
CA LEU A 3 -4.17 6.35 -15.52
C LEU A 3 -5.33 7.35 -15.36
N GLY A 4 -5.58 8.13 -16.40
CA GLY A 4 -6.70 9.07 -16.45
C GLY A 4 -7.99 8.45 -16.96
N ALA A 5 -9.02 8.35 -16.10
CA ALA A 5 -10.37 7.89 -16.43
C ALA A 5 -10.43 6.53 -17.18
N VAL A 6 -9.50 5.62 -16.90
CA VAL A 6 -9.41 4.31 -17.58
C VAL A 6 -10.53 3.39 -17.12
N GLY A 7 -11.25 2.76 -18.06
CA GLY A 7 -12.41 1.92 -17.77
C GLY A 7 -12.11 0.45 -17.49
N ARG A 8 -13.08 -0.27 -16.90
CA ARG A 8 -12.98 -1.70 -16.51
C ARG A 8 -12.72 -2.70 -17.65
N GLY A 9 -12.84 -2.28 -18.89
CA GLY A 9 -12.52 -3.12 -20.06
C GLY A 9 -11.02 -3.25 -20.32
N THR A 10 -10.21 -2.40 -19.69
CA THR A 10 -8.75 -2.43 -19.80
C THR A 10 -8.16 -3.47 -18.86
N THR A 11 -7.22 -4.25 -19.37
CA THR A 11 -6.38 -5.14 -18.55
C THR A 11 -5.04 -4.46 -18.32
N ILE A 12 -4.69 -4.28 -17.05
CA ILE A 12 -3.33 -3.98 -16.63
C ILE A 12 -2.89 -5.21 -15.83
N ASP A 13 -1.81 -5.86 -16.26
CA ASP A 13 -1.34 -7.10 -15.64
C ASP A 13 0.18 -7.22 -15.82
N HIS A 14 0.92 -7.58 -14.76
CA HIS A 14 2.38 -7.75 -14.77
C HIS A 14 3.11 -6.49 -15.27
N VAL A 15 2.92 -5.39 -14.55
CA VAL A 15 3.63 -4.12 -14.84
C VAL A 15 4.61 -3.82 -13.72
N GLN A 16 5.82 -3.46 -14.10
CA GLN A 16 6.82 -2.94 -13.19
C GLN A 16 7.19 -1.52 -13.61
N VAL A 17 7.09 -0.58 -12.69
CA VAL A 17 7.58 0.78 -12.83
C VAL A 17 8.81 0.90 -11.95
N SER A 18 9.95 1.27 -12.55
CA SER A 18 11.24 1.29 -11.89
C SER A 18 11.87 2.68 -11.96
N TYR A 19 12.39 3.19 -10.84
CA TYR A 19 13.09 4.48 -10.77
C TYR A 19 12.28 5.66 -11.34
N SER A 20 10.97 5.67 -11.09
CA SER A 20 10.12 6.83 -11.40
C SER A 20 10.57 8.02 -10.56
N GLY A 21 10.66 9.20 -11.18
CA GLY A 21 10.92 10.46 -10.47
C GLY A 21 9.68 11.10 -9.83
N ASP A 22 8.54 10.49 -10.09
CA ASP A 22 7.19 10.85 -9.64
C ASP A 22 6.52 9.57 -9.13
N ASP A 23 5.23 9.61 -8.82
CA ASP A 23 4.49 8.46 -8.34
C ASP A 23 4.59 7.24 -9.28
N SER A 24 4.81 6.05 -8.72
CA SER A 24 5.00 4.85 -9.55
C SER A 24 3.72 4.45 -10.27
N TYR A 25 2.57 4.62 -9.64
CA TYR A 25 1.25 4.44 -10.24
C TYR A 25 0.28 5.50 -9.74
N GLU A 26 -0.46 6.11 -10.65
CA GLU A 26 -1.45 7.14 -10.32
C GLU A 26 -2.76 6.81 -11.02
N TRP A 27 -3.86 6.92 -10.29
CA TRP A 27 -5.20 6.81 -10.86
C TRP A 27 -5.97 8.09 -10.68
N PHE A 28 -6.30 8.74 -11.80
CA PHE A 28 -7.16 9.92 -11.83
C PHE A 28 -8.52 9.53 -12.38
N GLY A 29 -9.34 8.95 -11.49
CA GLY A 29 -10.66 8.43 -11.80
C GLY A 29 -10.69 7.17 -12.67
N GLY A 30 -11.89 6.78 -13.10
CA GLY A 30 -12.10 5.55 -13.86
C GLY A 30 -12.41 4.32 -12.98
N THR A 31 -12.35 3.14 -13.57
CA THR A 31 -12.73 1.86 -12.93
C THR A 31 -11.85 0.70 -13.39
N VAL A 32 -10.59 0.98 -13.78
CA VAL A 32 -9.68 -0.05 -14.27
C VAL A 32 -9.19 -0.94 -13.13
N ASN A 33 -9.14 -2.24 -13.40
CA ASN A 33 -8.55 -3.27 -12.55
C ASN A 33 -7.15 -3.63 -13.07
N ALA A 34 -6.17 -3.85 -12.19
CA ALA A 34 -4.77 -3.82 -12.61
C ALA A 34 -3.78 -4.79 -11.92
N LYS A 35 -3.68 -6.10 -12.24
CA LYS A 35 -2.91 -7.10 -11.45
C LYS A 35 -1.40 -7.23 -11.59
N ASN A 36 -0.77 -7.82 -10.57
CA ASN A 36 0.67 -8.07 -10.49
C ASN A 36 1.52 -6.81 -10.75
N LEU A 37 1.39 -5.79 -9.89
CA LEU A 37 2.13 -4.53 -10.05
C LEU A 37 3.37 -4.49 -9.15
N ILE A 38 4.45 -3.93 -9.70
CA ILE A 38 5.67 -3.64 -8.94
C ILE A 38 5.98 -2.15 -9.06
N ALA A 39 6.09 -1.47 -7.93
CA ALA A 39 6.67 -0.13 -7.81
C ALA A 39 8.09 -0.29 -7.23
N PHE A 40 9.11 -0.11 -8.07
CA PHE A 40 10.48 -0.40 -7.69
C PHE A 40 11.33 0.86 -7.67
N ARG A 41 11.70 1.31 -6.48
CA ARG A 41 12.61 2.44 -6.27
C ARG A 41 12.09 3.75 -6.88
N GLY A 42 10.78 4.01 -6.74
CA GLY A 42 10.21 5.32 -7.02
C GLY A 42 10.80 6.41 -6.11
N GLN A 43 10.73 7.65 -6.56
CA GLN A 43 11.15 8.81 -5.79
C GLN A 43 10.00 9.42 -4.99
N ASP A 44 8.79 9.47 -5.53
CA ASP A 44 7.61 9.94 -4.80
C ASP A 44 6.76 8.76 -4.32
N ASP A 45 5.43 8.85 -4.30
CA ASP A 45 4.58 7.82 -3.73
C ASP A 45 4.60 6.53 -4.59
N ASP A 46 4.47 5.37 -3.94
CA ASP A 46 4.39 4.12 -4.72
C ASP A 46 3.04 4.04 -5.47
N PHE A 47 1.97 4.47 -4.80
CA PHE A 47 0.62 4.48 -5.34
C PHE A 47 -0.13 5.73 -4.90
N ASP A 48 -0.58 6.52 -5.88
CA ASP A 48 -1.50 7.65 -5.70
C ASP A 48 -2.86 7.37 -6.33
N GLN A 49 -3.91 7.69 -5.59
CA GLN A 49 -5.28 7.60 -6.05
C GLN A 49 -5.99 8.94 -5.87
N ASP A 50 -6.72 9.35 -6.92
CA ASP A 50 -7.63 10.47 -6.88
C ASP A 50 -8.86 10.32 -7.81
N PHE A 51 -9.80 11.26 -7.73
CA PHE A 51 -10.94 11.46 -8.66
C PHE A 51 -11.89 10.27 -8.90
N GLY A 52 -12.19 9.46 -7.88
CA GLY A 52 -13.29 8.50 -8.01
C GLY A 52 -12.91 7.08 -8.42
N TRP A 53 -11.62 6.76 -8.46
CA TRP A 53 -11.14 5.43 -8.88
C TRP A 53 -11.55 4.29 -7.93
N ARG A 54 -11.72 3.07 -8.46
CA ARG A 54 -12.13 1.85 -7.73
C ARG A 54 -11.37 0.60 -8.21
N GLU A 55 -10.99 -0.22 -7.22
CA GLU A 55 -10.45 -1.61 -7.24
C GLU A 55 -8.99 -1.88 -7.69
N TRP A 56 -8.23 -2.74 -6.96
CA TRP A 56 -7.22 -3.72 -7.45
C TRP A 56 -6.44 -4.59 -6.36
N TYR A 57 -5.79 -5.73 -6.71
CA TYR A 57 -5.11 -6.82 -5.92
C TYR A 57 -3.62 -7.16 -6.26
N SER A 58 -2.71 -7.05 -5.27
CA SER A 58 -1.30 -7.51 -5.17
C SER A 58 -0.19 -6.65 -5.78
N SER A 59 0.20 -5.59 -5.07
CA SER A 59 1.44 -4.84 -5.34
C SER A 59 2.58 -5.20 -4.40
N HIS A 60 3.79 -5.19 -4.96
CA HIS A 60 5.02 -5.04 -4.21
C HIS A 60 5.58 -3.64 -4.44
N SER A 61 5.93 -2.94 -3.38
CA SER A 61 6.76 -1.75 -3.49
C SER A 61 8.00 -1.80 -2.62
N ASP A 62 9.08 -1.23 -3.13
CA ASP A 62 10.38 -1.16 -2.49
C ASP A 62 10.96 0.25 -2.69
N CYS A 63 11.13 0.98 -1.59
CA CYS A 63 11.56 2.37 -1.60
C CYS A 63 13.08 2.52 -1.82
N ALA A 64 13.48 3.51 -2.63
CA ALA A 64 14.88 3.83 -2.84
C ALA A 64 15.51 4.50 -1.59
N THR A 65 16.61 3.95 -1.09
CA THR A 65 17.11 4.28 0.25
C THR A 65 17.47 5.76 0.48
N ASN A 66 17.81 6.56 -0.54
CA ASN A 66 18.31 7.94 -0.35
C ASN A 66 17.61 9.01 -1.22
N THR A 67 16.54 8.66 -1.92
CA THR A 67 15.86 9.57 -2.85
C THR A 67 14.38 9.53 -2.51
N ALA A 68 13.89 10.63 -1.98
CA ALA A 68 12.49 10.88 -1.66
C ALA A 68 12.15 12.27 -2.19
N ASP A 69 10.93 12.47 -2.64
CA ASP A 69 10.49 13.74 -3.20
C ASP A 69 10.46 14.86 -2.14
N ALA A 70 10.60 16.09 -2.60
CA ALA A 70 10.50 17.28 -1.74
C ALA A 70 9.09 17.47 -1.14
N SER A 71 8.05 16.96 -1.81
CA SER A 71 6.66 16.85 -1.33
C SER A 71 6.56 15.91 -0.12
N GLY A 72 7.36 14.84 -0.13
CA GLY A 72 7.52 13.82 0.90
C GLY A 72 6.81 12.52 0.54
N SER A 73 7.60 11.45 0.44
CA SER A 73 7.18 10.16 -0.13
C SER A 73 6.47 9.24 0.86
N ASN A 74 5.45 8.56 0.37
CA ASN A 74 4.59 7.63 1.07
C ASN A 74 4.51 6.29 0.32
N GLY A 75 3.99 5.26 1.00
CA GLY A 75 3.59 4.04 0.32
C GLY A 75 2.34 4.31 -0.50
N PHE A 76 1.26 4.71 0.18
CA PHE A 76 0.05 5.23 -0.45
C PHE A 76 -0.16 6.70 -0.08
N GLU A 77 -0.48 7.52 -1.08
CA GLU A 77 -1.27 8.74 -0.92
C GLU A 77 -2.64 8.50 -1.58
N CYS A 78 -3.73 8.80 -0.87
CA CYS A 78 -5.07 8.53 -1.39
C CYS A 78 -6.01 9.67 -1.05
N ASP A 79 -6.50 10.32 -2.10
CA ASP A 79 -7.36 11.48 -2.09
C ASP A 79 -8.72 11.18 -2.70
N ASN A 80 -9.73 12.00 -2.40
CA ASN A 80 -10.96 12.04 -3.21
C ASN A 80 -10.83 12.96 -4.42
N ASP A 81 -10.39 14.18 -4.14
CA ASP A 81 -9.96 15.21 -5.06
C ASP A 81 -9.15 16.23 -4.24
N ALA A 82 -8.48 17.17 -4.91
CA ALA A 82 -7.66 18.19 -4.26
C ALA A 82 -8.39 19.01 -3.17
N ALA A 83 -9.72 19.15 -3.23
CA ALA A 83 -10.53 19.87 -2.25
C ALA A 83 -11.24 18.95 -1.24
N GLY A 84 -11.19 17.63 -1.42
CA GLY A 84 -11.93 16.65 -0.64
C GLY A 84 -13.45 16.83 -0.73
N ASN A 85 -13.97 17.12 -1.93
CA ASN A 85 -15.38 17.47 -2.08
C ASN A 85 -16.31 16.31 -1.64
N PRO A 86 -17.45 16.61 -0.99
CA PRO A 86 -18.43 15.60 -0.59
C PRO A 86 -19.35 15.21 -1.75
N THR A 87 -18.88 15.24 -3.00
CA THR A 87 -19.69 14.96 -4.21
C THR A 87 -19.20 13.71 -4.92
N ALA A 88 -20.12 12.83 -5.28
CA ALA A 88 -19.81 11.65 -6.09
C ALA A 88 -19.33 12.04 -7.51
N PRO A 89 -18.49 11.21 -8.16
CA PRO A 89 -17.93 9.93 -7.68
C PRO A 89 -16.89 10.13 -6.58
N TYR A 90 -16.82 9.19 -5.63
CA TYR A 90 -15.80 9.18 -4.57
C TYR A 90 -14.67 8.22 -4.87
N SER A 91 -13.43 8.60 -4.56
CA SER A 91 -12.27 7.70 -4.61
C SER A 91 -12.45 6.58 -3.61
N GLN A 92 -12.59 5.36 -4.11
CA GLN A 92 -12.86 4.16 -3.31
C GLN A 92 -12.11 2.97 -3.92
N GLY A 93 -10.79 3.10 -4.07
CA GLY A 93 -9.92 2.00 -4.46
C GLY A 93 -10.04 0.86 -3.45
N THR A 94 -10.10 -0.39 -3.93
CA THR A 94 -10.14 -1.57 -3.06
C THR A 94 -8.90 -2.38 -3.29
N TRP A 95 -7.93 -2.20 -2.39
CA TRP A 95 -6.61 -2.81 -2.37
C TRP A 95 -6.64 -4.12 -1.60
N SER A 96 -6.06 -5.19 -2.16
CA SER A 96 -5.89 -6.45 -1.44
C SER A 96 -4.52 -7.04 -1.69
N ASN A 97 -3.95 -7.72 -0.68
CA ASN A 97 -2.69 -8.46 -0.80
C ASN A 97 -1.50 -7.61 -1.19
N VAL A 98 -1.39 -6.42 -0.61
CA VAL A 98 -0.28 -5.51 -0.87
C VAL A 98 0.87 -5.75 0.12
N THR A 99 2.11 -5.75 -0.36
CA THR A 99 3.31 -5.66 0.47
C THR A 99 4.08 -4.39 0.11
N ILE A 100 4.12 -3.43 1.02
CA ILE A 100 4.96 -2.22 0.90
C ILE A 100 6.13 -2.33 1.86
N LEU A 101 7.34 -2.25 1.31
CA LEU A 101 8.59 -2.18 2.05
C LEU A 101 9.11 -0.74 2.02
N GLY A 102 8.90 -0.04 3.13
CA GLY A 102 9.42 1.28 3.37
C GLY A 102 10.91 1.30 3.62
N PRO A 103 11.50 2.50 3.75
CA PRO A 103 12.95 2.68 3.74
C PRO A 103 13.68 1.89 4.83
N GLN A 104 13.09 1.71 6.02
CA GLN A 104 13.72 0.96 7.12
C GLN A 104 13.77 -0.56 6.86
N ALA A 105 12.94 -1.08 5.94
CA ALA A 105 13.00 -2.48 5.52
C ALA A 105 14.19 -2.77 4.59
N VAL A 106 14.84 -1.72 4.07
CA VAL A 106 15.91 -1.79 3.07
C VAL A 106 17.23 -1.29 3.65
N SER A 107 17.18 -0.19 4.42
CA SER A 107 18.35 0.50 4.94
C SER A 107 18.07 1.15 6.29
N ASN A 108 19.09 1.13 7.16
CA ASN A 108 19.05 1.85 8.45
C ASN A 108 19.31 3.36 8.29
N THR A 109 19.61 3.82 7.08
CA THR A 109 19.81 5.25 6.76
C THR A 109 18.98 5.58 5.54
N TYR A 110 18.12 6.57 5.68
CA TYR A 110 17.21 7.01 4.64
C TYR A 110 16.84 8.48 4.77
N SER A 111 16.22 9.04 3.72
CA SER A 111 15.79 10.44 3.70
C SER A 111 14.67 10.71 4.71
N ASP A 112 14.79 11.82 5.46
CA ASP A 112 13.72 12.31 6.35
C ASP A 112 12.47 12.78 5.60
N LEU A 113 12.51 12.79 4.26
CA LEU A 113 11.37 13.08 3.41
C LEU A 113 10.43 11.89 3.23
N TYR A 114 10.81 10.66 3.60
CA TYR A 114 9.85 9.58 3.76
C TYR A 114 8.89 9.88 4.92
N LYS A 115 7.58 9.72 4.69
CA LYS A 115 6.55 10.11 5.68
C LYS A 115 5.72 8.94 6.17
N ARG A 116 4.83 8.37 5.35
CA ARG A 116 3.81 7.41 5.81
C ARG A 116 3.72 6.17 4.93
N ALA A 117 3.38 5.02 5.49
CA ALA A 117 3.03 3.87 4.66
C ALA A 117 1.64 4.06 4.03
N LEU A 118 0.70 4.65 4.77
CA LEU A 118 -0.65 4.95 4.34
C LEU A 118 -1.02 6.39 4.74
N HIS A 119 -1.08 7.30 3.76
CA HIS A 119 -1.66 8.64 3.94
C HIS A 119 -3.03 8.70 3.25
N LEU A 120 -4.09 8.46 4.02
CA LEU A 120 -5.46 8.48 3.53
C LEU A 120 -6.09 9.82 3.88
N ARG A 121 -6.44 10.64 2.90
CA ARG A 121 -6.82 12.04 3.17
C ARG A 121 -7.94 12.52 2.24
N ARG A 122 -8.29 13.80 2.42
CA ARG A 122 -9.21 14.56 1.55
C ARG A 122 -10.47 13.79 1.17
N ASN A 123 -11.19 13.28 2.17
CA ASN A 123 -12.48 12.60 1.99
C ASN A 123 -12.42 11.28 1.17
N THR A 124 -11.24 10.65 1.07
CA THR A 124 -11.14 9.34 0.42
C THR A 124 -11.97 8.27 1.14
N ARG A 125 -12.37 7.25 0.39
CA ARG A 125 -13.04 6.05 0.89
C ARG A 125 -12.25 4.78 0.56
N THR A 126 -10.93 4.91 0.39
CA THR A 126 -10.02 3.79 0.11
C THR A 126 -10.24 2.61 1.07
N ARG A 127 -10.11 1.41 0.52
CA ARG A 127 -10.26 0.16 1.26
C ARG A 127 -9.00 -0.67 1.08
N VAL A 128 -8.37 -1.08 2.17
CA VAL A 128 -7.14 -1.87 2.17
C VAL A 128 -7.36 -3.15 2.96
N TYR A 129 -7.04 -4.27 2.33
CA TYR A 129 -7.29 -5.60 2.85
C TYR A 129 -6.09 -6.52 2.75
N ASN A 130 -5.92 -7.42 3.71
CA ASN A 130 -4.99 -8.54 3.60
C ASN A 130 -3.56 -8.10 3.24
N SER A 131 -3.10 -6.97 3.76
CA SER A 131 -1.86 -6.31 3.32
C SER A 131 -0.85 -6.17 4.45
N VAL A 132 0.42 -5.98 4.10
CA VAL A 132 1.51 -5.73 5.05
C VAL A 132 2.29 -4.48 4.61
N PHE A 133 2.53 -3.60 5.57
CA PHE A 133 3.32 -2.39 5.38
C PHE A 133 4.46 -2.43 6.39
N VAL A 134 5.67 -2.10 5.95
CA VAL A 134 6.87 -2.29 6.77
C VAL A 134 7.73 -1.05 6.74
N GLY A 135 8.21 -0.56 7.90
CA GLY A 135 9.40 0.28 7.96
C GLY A 135 9.26 1.72 7.44
N TYR A 136 8.11 2.36 7.64
CA TYR A 136 7.94 3.81 7.46
C TYR A 136 8.04 4.57 8.79
N PRO A 137 8.37 5.88 8.76
CA PRO A 137 8.29 6.71 9.97
C PRO A 137 6.89 6.74 10.60
N THR A 138 5.83 6.76 9.79
CA THR A 138 4.45 6.60 10.25
C THR A 138 3.77 5.45 9.50
N GLY A 139 3.08 4.56 10.20
CA GLY A 139 2.31 3.48 9.56
C GLY A 139 1.07 4.01 8.85
N LEU A 140 0.05 4.39 9.61
CA LEU A 140 -1.22 4.89 9.08
C LEU A 140 -1.51 6.31 9.57
N LEU A 141 -1.87 7.19 8.65
CA LEU A 141 -2.50 8.48 8.94
C LEU A 141 -3.83 8.57 8.17
N ILE A 142 -4.92 8.79 8.92
CA ILE A 142 -6.21 9.22 8.36
C ILE A 142 -6.32 10.72 8.60
N ASP A 143 -6.26 11.49 7.53
CA ASP A 143 -6.08 12.94 7.57
C ASP A 143 -7.35 13.68 7.14
N GLY A 144 -7.86 14.51 8.06
CA GLY A 144 -9.05 15.32 7.89
C GLY A 144 -10.34 14.65 8.42
N GLY A 145 -11.16 15.46 9.09
CA GLY A 145 -12.36 14.96 9.77
C GLY A 145 -13.40 14.29 8.86
N THR A 146 -13.47 14.66 7.57
CA THR A 146 -14.32 13.96 6.60
C THR A 146 -13.82 12.55 6.32
N THR A 147 -12.50 12.36 6.21
CA THR A 147 -11.87 11.05 6.04
C THR A 147 -12.03 10.18 7.29
N GLU A 148 -11.87 10.77 8.48
CA GLU A 148 -12.14 10.09 9.76
C GLU A 148 -13.62 9.66 9.88
N LEU A 149 -14.57 10.50 9.42
CA LEU A 149 -15.98 10.13 9.36
C LEU A 149 -16.23 8.98 8.38
N ASN A 150 -15.57 8.94 7.23
CA ASN A 150 -15.67 7.80 6.31
C ASN A 150 -15.16 6.51 6.97
N ALA A 151 -14.10 6.60 7.77
CA ALA A 151 -13.56 5.46 8.53
C ALA A 151 -14.53 5.01 9.63
N ALA A 152 -15.11 5.94 10.38
CA ALA A 152 -16.12 5.65 11.41
C ALA A 152 -17.41 5.04 10.83
N ASN A 153 -17.82 5.49 9.64
CA ASN A 153 -19.00 4.99 8.93
C ASN A 153 -18.73 3.70 8.13
N ASN A 154 -17.50 3.16 8.19
CA ASN A 154 -17.09 1.95 7.48
C ASN A 154 -17.12 2.10 5.93
N ASP A 155 -17.08 3.33 5.42
CA ASP A 155 -16.90 3.65 4.00
C ASP A 155 -15.44 3.49 3.56
N LEU A 156 -14.51 3.97 4.39
CA LEU A 156 -13.06 3.72 4.35
C LEU A 156 -12.76 2.51 5.24
N GLN A 157 -12.00 1.54 4.73
CA GLN A 157 -11.81 0.25 5.40
C GLN A 157 -10.33 -0.14 5.42
N VAL A 158 -9.85 -0.58 6.58
CA VAL A 158 -8.51 -1.18 6.74
C VAL A 158 -8.70 -2.47 7.53
N ARG A 159 -8.50 -3.63 6.90
CA ARG A 159 -8.83 -4.95 7.48
C ARG A 159 -7.76 -5.98 7.15
N ASN A 160 -7.46 -6.87 8.09
CA ASN A 160 -6.41 -7.88 7.94
C ASN A 160 -5.07 -7.25 7.51
N VAL A 161 -4.79 -6.04 8.01
CA VAL A 161 -3.58 -5.28 7.69
C VAL A 161 -2.56 -5.39 8.81
N VAL A 162 -1.29 -5.59 8.44
CA VAL A 162 -0.16 -5.60 9.35
C VAL A 162 0.67 -4.33 9.15
N LEU A 163 0.87 -3.54 10.20
CA LEU A 163 1.86 -2.46 10.24
C LEU A 163 3.06 -2.96 11.04
N ALA A 164 4.26 -2.95 10.46
CA ALA A 164 5.43 -3.52 11.12
C ALA A 164 6.66 -2.62 11.06
N GLY A 165 7.42 -2.59 12.16
CA GLY A 165 8.68 -1.85 12.24
C GLY A 165 8.52 -0.35 11.96
N MET A 166 7.35 0.23 12.23
CA MET A 166 7.13 1.67 12.08
C MET A 166 7.80 2.42 13.23
N THR A 167 8.32 3.62 12.98
CA THR A 167 8.74 4.50 14.09
C THR A 167 7.54 4.92 14.93
N ASN A 168 6.41 5.17 14.28
CA ASN A 168 5.11 5.40 14.90
C ASN A 168 4.03 4.65 14.11
N ASP A 169 3.28 3.74 14.74
CA ASP A 169 2.26 2.97 14.03
C ASP A 169 1.13 3.88 13.49
N PHE A 170 0.76 4.93 14.22
CA PHE A 170 -0.38 5.79 13.88
C PHE A 170 -0.09 7.29 14.00
N GLY A 171 -0.23 8.01 12.89
CA GLY A 171 -0.23 9.46 12.87
C GLY A 171 -1.57 10.03 13.34
N VAL A 172 -1.54 11.20 13.98
CA VAL A 172 -2.73 11.98 14.33
C VAL A 172 -2.78 13.22 13.47
N ALA A 173 -3.91 13.44 12.80
CA ALA A 173 -4.13 14.62 11.97
C ALA A 173 -4.06 15.89 12.83
N SER A 174 -3.56 17.00 12.26
CA SER A 174 -3.41 18.25 13.00
C SER A 174 -4.75 18.73 13.55
N GLY A 175 -4.82 18.94 14.87
CA GLY A 175 -6.06 19.37 15.55
C GLY A 175 -7.12 18.29 15.74
N SER A 176 -6.85 17.05 15.31
CA SER A 176 -7.74 15.91 15.57
C SER A 176 -7.50 15.30 16.96
N SER A 177 -8.56 14.74 17.53
CA SER A 177 -8.54 13.89 18.73
C SER A 177 -9.11 12.50 18.46
N TRP A 178 -9.34 12.15 17.20
CA TRP A 178 -9.91 10.86 16.83
C TRP A 178 -8.93 9.71 17.12
N ASP A 179 -9.43 8.68 17.80
CA ASP A 179 -8.60 7.55 18.24
C ASP A 179 -8.47 6.51 17.11
N ILE A 180 -7.53 6.80 16.21
CA ILE A 180 -7.18 5.92 15.08
C ILE A 180 -6.65 4.55 15.54
N SER A 181 -5.98 4.48 16.70
CA SER A 181 -5.42 3.23 17.23
C SER A 181 -6.53 2.29 17.68
N SER A 182 -7.52 2.82 18.41
CA SER A 182 -8.73 2.08 18.80
C SER A 182 -9.55 1.66 17.59
N TRP A 183 -9.73 2.55 16.61
CA TRP A 183 -10.37 2.21 15.34
C TRP A 183 -9.64 1.07 14.65
N PHE A 184 -8.34 1.19 14.38
CA PHE A 184 -7.54 0.16 13.69
C PHE A 184 -7.61 -1.19 14.41
N SER A 185 -7.61 -1.19 15.75
CA SER A 185 -7.62 -2.38 16.60
C SER A 185 -9.03 -2.92 16.91
N THR A 186 -10.06 -2.45 16.19
CA THR A 186 -11.44 -2.91 16.41
C THR A 186 -11.52 -4.44 16.29
N PRO A 187 -12.11 -5.14 17.29
CA PRO A 187 -12.23 -6.58 17.27
C PRO A 187 -12.93 -7.11 16.00
N GLY A 188 -12.37 -8.16 15.41
CA GLY A 188 -12.88 -8.77 14.18
C GLY A 188 -12.38 -8.13 12.89
N TRP A 189 -11.58 -7.06 12.95
CA TRP A 189 -10.95 -6.48 11.75
C TRP A 189 -9.63 -7.12 11.37
N GLY A 190 -9.06 -7.97 12.23
CA GLY A 190 -7.86 -8.78 11.93
C GLY A 190 -6.57 -7.98 11.71
N ASN A 191 -6.57 -6.70 12.08
CA ASN A 191 -5.41 -5.83 11.99
C ASN A 191 -4.42 -6.09 13.14
N SER A 192 -3.14 -5.83 12.90
CA SER A 192 -2.10 -5.98 13.93
C SER A 192 -0.92 -5.05 13.70
N THR A 193 -0.29 -4.60 14.78
CA THR A 193 1.02 -3.93 14.72
C THR A 193 2.13 -4.87 15.20
N VAL A 194 3.33 -4.75 14.64
CA VAL A 194 4.49 -5.59 14.96
C VAL A 194 5.73 -4.72 15.11
N SER A 195 6.22 -4.53 16.34
CA SER A 195 7.37 -3.65 16.58
C SER A 195 8.70 -4.22 16.08
N ASN A 196 8.95 -5.52 16.31
CA ASN A 196 10.16 -6.18 15.82
C ASN A 196 9.88 -6.83 14.46
N VAL A 197 10.42 -6.23 13.40
CA VAL A 197 10.14 -6.67 12.03
C VAL A 197 10.59 -8.11 11.74
N ASN A 198 11.55 -8.64 12.51
CA ASN A 198 11.97 -10.04 12.40
C ASN A 198 10.83 -11.03 12.73
N ASP A 199 9.85 -10.60 13.52
CA ASP A 199 8.70 -11.43 13.90
C ASP A 199 7.73 -11.64 12.73
N LEU A 200 7.84 -10.84 11.65
CA LEU A 200 7.12 -11.10 10.41
C LEU A 200 7.66 -12.30 9.64
N GLY A 201 8.88 -12.76 9.92
CA GLY A 201 9.51 -13.82 9.13
C GLY A 201 9.78 -13.42 7.68
N LEU A 202 10.13 -12.14 7.44
CA LEU A 202 10.64 -11.65 6.16
C LEU A 202 12.18 -11.62 6.20
N SER A 203 12.84 -11.81 5.05
CA SER A 203 14.29 -11.68 4.93
C SER A 203 14.69 -10.21 4.79
N LEU A 204 14.87 -9.53 5.93
CA LEU A 204 15.24 -8.11 6.00
C LEU A 204 16.67 -7.91 6.54
N PRO A 205 17.38 -6.84 6.13
CA PRO A 205 16.98 -5.89 5.09
C PRO A 205 16.94 -6.52 3.69
N VAL A 206 16.03 -6.06 2.83
CA VAL A 206 15.91 -6.58 1.45
C VAL A 206 17.07 -6.08 0.59
N THR A 207 17.63 -6.97 -0.24
CA THR A 207 18.59 -6.59 -1.28
C THR A 207 17.86 -6.15 -2.55
N LEU A 208 18.23 -4.99 -3.09
CA LEU A 208 17.50 -4.40 -4.22
C LEU A 208 17.76 -5.09 -5.57
N THR A 209 18.88 -5.81 -5.75
CA THR A 209 19.22 -6.44 -7.04
C THR A 209 18.76 -7.90 -7.16
N SER A 210 18.38 -8.53 -6.06
CA SER A 210 17.91 -9.92 -6.01
C SER A 210 17.07 -10.16 -4.75
N PRO A 211 15.93 -9.46 -4.60
CA PRO A 211 15.17 -9.45 -3.36
C PRO A 211 14.58 -10.82 -3.02
N VAL A 212 14.59 -11.16 -1.73
CA VAL A 212 13.87 -12.34 -1.20
C VAL A 212 12.60 -11.84 -0.52
N LEU A 213 11.51 -11.82 -1.28
CA LEU A 213 10.24 -11.19 -0.88
C LEU A 213 9.25 -12.15 -0.20
N ARG A 214 9.52 -13.45 -0.28
CA ARG A 214 8.65 -14.48 0.31
C ARG A 214 8.85 -14.58 1.82
N PRO A 215 7.76 -14.67 2.60
CA PRO A 215 7.88 -15.00 4.01
C PRO A 215 8.44 -16.42 4.21
N VAL A 216 9.20 -16.60 5.28
CA VAL A 216 9.69 -17.93 5.71
C VAL A 216 8.51 -18.80 6.16
N GLY A 217 8.68 -20.13 6.17
CA GLY A 217 7.58 -21.08 6.42
C GLY A 217 6.87 -20.97 7.77
N THR A 218 7.49 -20.30 8.76
CA THR A 218 6.90 -20.03 10.08
C THR A 218 6.31 -18.63 10.21
N SER A 219 6.31 -17.84 9.12
CA SER A 219 5.83 -16.47 9.14
C SER A 219 4.35 -16.40 9.50
N PRO A 220 3.94 -15.49 10.40
CA PRO A 220 2.53 -15.23 10.68
C PRO A 220 1.78 -14.66 9.46
N LEU A 221 2.48 -14.16 8.45
CA LEU A 221 1.89 -13.63 7.21
C LEU A 221 1.30 -14.74 6.33
N LEU A 222 1.70 -16.01 6.49
CA LEU A 222 1.20 -17.13 5.69
C LEU A 222 -0.26 -17.52 6.00
N SER A 223 -0.90 -16.81 6.93
CA SER A 223 -2.29 -17.01 7.35
C SER A 223 -2.98 -15.67 7.67
N GLY A 224 -4.30 -15.72 7.90
CA GLY A 224 -5.08 -14.59 8.41
C GLY A 224 -5.62 -13.63 7.36
N ALA A 225 -5.50 -13.94 6.07
CA ALA A 225 -6.27 -13.22 5.04
C ALA A 225 -7.73 -13.69 5.02
N GLU A 226 -8.64 -12.76 4.75
CA GLU A 226 -10.06 -13.03 4.56
C GLU A 226 -10.58 -12.35 3.30
N PHE A 227 -11.43 -13.05 2.56
CA PHE A 227 -12.06 -12.57 1.33
C PHE A 227 -13.56 -12.50 1.54
N ASN A 228 -14.04 -11.31 1.93
CA ASN A 228 -15.44 -11.02 2.20
C ASN A 228 -15.83 -9.64 1.64
N GLY A 229 -17.13 -9.38 1.57
CA GLY A 229 -17.67 -8.08 1.14
C GLY A 229 -17.11 -7.63 -0.21
N PRO A 230 -16.41 -6.48 -0.29
CA PRO A 230 -15.81 -5.97 -1.54
C PRO A 230 -14.84 -6.94 -2.23
N LEU A 231 -14.26 -7.90 -1.50
CA LEU A 231 -13.32 -8.88 -2.05
C LEU A 231 -13.98 -10.15 -2.61
N MET A 232 -15.32 -10.22 -2.63
CA MET A 232 -16.03 -11.38 -3.19
C MET A 232 -16.09 -11.40 -4.72
N ASP A 233 -15.59 -10.34 -5.38
CA ASP A 233 -15.46 -10.33 -6.83
C ASP A 233 -14.43 -11.37 -7.31
N THR A 234 -14.73 -12.05 -8.42
CA THR A 234 -13.87 -13.08 -9.02
C THR A 234 -12.51 -12.56 -9.52
N PHE A 235 -12.35 -11.25 -9.62
CA PHE A 235 -11.08 -10.60 -9.89
C PHE A 235 -10.04 -10.90 -8.81
N TYR A 236 -10.47 -11.04 -7.55
CA TYR A 236 -9.60 -11.33 -6.43
C TYR A 236 -9.25 -12.82 -6.35
N GLN A 237 -7.95 -13.11 -6.24
CA GLN A 237 -7.51 -14.46 -5.95
C GLN A 237 -7.58 -14.71 -4.45
N ASN A 238 -8.44 -15.64 -4.03
CA ASN A 238 -8.50 -16.03 -2.62
C ASN A 238 -7.21 -16.76 -2.22
N VAL A 239 -6.50 -16.17 -1.26
CA VAL A 239 -5.30 -16.73 -0.65
C VAL A 239 -5.45 -16.77 0.87
N SER A 240 -4.63 -17.59 1.56
CA SER A 240 -4.64 -17.63 3.02
C SER A 240 -3.74 -16.56 3.66
N PHE A 241 -2.81 -16.00 2.91
CA PHE A 241 -1.72 -15.16 3.42
C PHE A 241 -2.02 -13.66 3.28
N ARG A 242 -1.50 -12.87 4.20
CA ARG A 242 -1.52 -11.39 4.18
C ARG A 242 -0.24 -10.86 3.52
N GLY A 243 -0.39 -9.87 2.65
CA GLY A 243 0.66 -9.36 1.77
C GLY A 243 0.59 -9.97 0.37
N ALA A 244 1.53 -9.55 -0.46
CA ALA A 244 1.65 -9.94 -1.87
C ALA A 244 2.28 -11.34 -2.04
N PHE A 245 2.94 -11.87 -1.01
CA PHE A 245 3.74 -13.09 -1.11
C PHE A 245 3.30 -14.16 -0.12
N GLY A 246 2.96 -15.33 -0.67
CA GLY A 246 2.90 -16.59 0.07
C GLY A 246 4.18 -17.39 -0.11
N SER A 247 4.06 -18.69 -0.36
CA SER A 247 5.21 -19.57 -0.65
C SER A 247 5.74 -19.46 -2.08
N THR A 248 4.97 -18.84 -2.99
CA THR A 248 5.32 -18.69 -4.40
C THR A 248 5.79 -17.27 -4.69
N ASP A 249 6.85 -17.17 -5.48
CA ASP A 249 7.32 -15.89 -6.01
C ASP A 249 6.68 -15.67 -7.38
N TRP A 250 5.66 -14.82 -7.42
CA TRP A 250 4.94 -14.47 -8.64
C TRP A 250 5.71 -13.45 -9.51
N THR A 251 6.79 -12.87 -8.99
CA THR A 251 7.62 -11.90 -9.74
C THR A 251 8.63 -12.61 -10.66
N ALA A 252 8.88 -13.89 -10.40
CA ALA A 252 9.82 -14.70 -11.15
C ALA A 252 9.46 -14.80 -12.63
N GLY A 253 10.45 -14.56 -13.49
CA GLY A 253 10.35 -14.76 -14.94
C GLY A 253 9.90 -13.54 -15.76
N TRP A 254 9.51 -12.43 -15.11
CA TRP A 254 9.11 -11.20 -15.82
C TRP A 254 9.58 -9.92 -15.13
N ALA A 255 9.71 -9.91 -13.80
CA ALA A 255 10.23 -8.74 -13.08
C ALA A 255 11.74 -8.58 -13.30
N ASN A 256 12.21 -7.34 -13.24
CA ASN A 256 13.62 -6.99 -13.35
C ASN A 256 14.09 -6.15 -12.17
N TRP A 257 14.87 -6.76 -11.29
CA TRP A 257 15.40 -6.12 -10.07
C TRP A 257 16.72 -5.38 -10.28
N ASP A 258 17.32 -5.48 -11.46
CA ASP A 258 18.52 -4.71 -11.83
C ASP A 258 18.34 -3.95 -13.16
N PRO A 259 17.32 -3.07 -13.25
CA PRO A 259 16.98 -2.43 -14.51
C PRO A 259 18.00 -1.37 -14.95
N GLN A 260 18.86 -0.88 -14.06
CA GLN A 260 19.94 0.06 -14.41
C GLN A 260 21.10 -0.62 -15.14
N ASN A 261 21.32 -1.92 -14.90
CA ASN A 261 22.37 -2.70 -15.56
C ASN A 261 21.84 -3.67 -16.63
N THR A 262 20.52 -3.81 -16.75
CA THR A 262 19.91 -4.68 -17.76
C THR A 262 20.00 -4.08 -19.15
N ASN A 263 20.39 -4.91 -20.12
CA ASN A 263 20.35 -4.55 -21.54
C ASN A 263 18.98 -4.95 -22.12
N TYR A 264 18.20 -3.98 -22.58
CA TYR A 264 16.86 -4.15 -23.15
C TYR A 264 16.88 -4.27 -24.67
#